data_AF-A0A7C0UIW2-F1
#
_entry.id   AF-A0A7C0UIW2-F1
#
_cell.length_a   1.000
_cell.length_b   1.000
_cell.length_c   1.000
_cell.angle_alpha   90.00
_cell.angle_beta   90.00
_cell.angle_gamma   90.00
#
_symmetry.space_group_name_H-M   'P 1'
#
loop_
_entity.id
_entity.type
_entity.pdbx_description
1 polymer ?
#
loop_
_entity_poly.entity_id
_entity_poly.type
_entity_poly.pdbx_seq_one_letter_code
_entity_poly.pdbx_strand_id
1 'polypeptide(L)'
;MNFIYYVKTALLFLPAYISNVSPLLVTRLTGGGTPLDMGMTFIDGRRLLGDNKTIKGTLSIIIVGSIIGLAYDPKFIEFVQAIGVAIGNTVGSFMK
;
A
#
# COMPACT_ATOMS: atom_id res chain seq x y z
N MET A 1 -18.35 25.44 -2.03
CA MET A 1 -17.39 24.50 -1.40
C MET A 1 -16.10 25.28 -1.17
N ASN A 2 -15.68 25.47 0.08
CA ASN A 2 -14.61 26.43 0.43
C ASN A 2 -13.23 25.74 0.49
N PHE A 3 -12.15 26.50 0.31
CA PHE A 3 -10.74 26.03 0.31
C PHE A 3 -10.40 25.07 1.46
N ILE A 4 -10.88 25.36 2.67
CA ILE A 4 -10.69 24.54 3.88
C ILE A 4 -11.20 23.10 3.69
N TYR A 5 -12.27 22.91 2.92
CA TYR A 5 -12.82 21.58 2.64
C TYR A 5 -11.83 20.73 1.84
N TYR A 6 -11.25 21.28 0.78
CA TYR A 6 -10.25 20.57 -0.03
C TYR A 6 -9.01 20.20 0.78
N VAL A 7 -8.54 21.10 1.65
CA VAL A 7 -7.41 20.83 2.54
C VAL A 7 -7.74 19.68 3.50
N LYS A 8 -8.93 19.69 4.11
CA LYS A 8 -9.38 18.59 5.00
C LYS A 8 -9.47 17.26 4.25
N THR A 9 -10.00 17.25 3.04
CA THR A 9 -10.06 16.04 2.20
C THR A 9 -8.66 15.54 1.84
N ALA A 10 -7.72 16.41 1.48
CA ALA A 10 -6.34 16.01 1.20
C ALA A 10 -5.65 15.42 2.44
N LEU A 11 -5.86 16.02 3.62
CA LEU A 11 -5.31 15.53 4.88
C LEU A 11 -5.89 14.18 5.31
N LEU A 12 -7.13 13.87 4.95
CA LEU A 12 -7.73 12.56 5.20
C LEU A 12 -6.93 11.42 4.56
N PHE A 13 -6.35 11.64 3.38
CA PHE A 13 -5.55 10.62 2.68
C PHE A 13 -4.08 10.58 3.12
N LEU A 14 -3.65 11.47 4.01
CA LEU A 14 -2.25 11.55 4.43
C LEU A 14 -1.72 10.22 5.00
N PRO A 15 -2.43 9.51 5.89
CA PRO A 15 -2.00 8.20 6.37
C PRO A 15 -1.88 7.15 5.25
N ALA A 16 -2.81 7.17 4.29
CA ALA A 16 -2.78 6.29 3.13
C ALA A 16 -1.54 6.54 2.23
N TYR A 17 -1.15 7.80 2.03
CA TYR A 17 0.08 8.13 1.31
C TYR A 17 1.33 7.61 2.03
N ILE A 18 1.40 7.74 3.36
CA ILE A 18 2.54 7.24 4.14
C ILE A 18 2.59 5.71 4.09
N SER A 19 1.44 5.06 4.25
CA SER A 19 1.27 3.60 4.13
C SER A 19 1.80 3.08 2.79
N ASN A 20 1.50 3.77 1.69
CA ASN A 20 1.91 3.36 0.33
C ASN A 20 3.44 3.40 0.12
N VAL A 21 4.17 4.25 0.86
CA VAL A 21 5.64 4.34 0.78
C VAL A 21 6.33 3.28 1.63
N SER A 22 5.62 2.71 2.62
CA SER A 22 6.19 1.73 3.55
C SER A 22 6.84 0.49 2.91
N PRO A 23 6.33 -0.12 1.80
CA PRO A 23 6.94 -1.30 1.20
C PRO A 23 8.36 -1.03 0.72
N LEU A 24 8.59 0.17 0.18
CA LEU A 24 9.89 0.59 -0.31
C LEU A 24 10.88 0.67 0.86
N LEU A 25 10.47 1.30 1.96
CA LEU A 25 11.30 1.43 3.15
C LEU A 25 11.64 0.06 3.74
N VAL A 26 10.63 -0.80 3.95
CA VAL A 26 10.82 -2.14 4.52
C VAL A 26 11.69 -3.01 3.63
N THR A 27 11.46 -3.01 2.31
CA THR A 27 12.28 -3.79 1.36
C THR A 27 13.72 -3.27 1.30
N ARG A 28 13.96 -1.96 1.45
CA ARG A 28 15.34 -1.44 1.53
C ARG A 28 16.04 -1.80 2.83
N LEU A 29 15.34 -1.73 3.96
CA LEU A 29 15.92 -2.01 5.28
C LEU A 29 16.16 -3.51 5.53
N THR A 30 15.33 -4.37 4.94
CA THR A 30 15.37 -5.82 5.19
C THR A 30 15.87 -6.64 3.99
N GLY A 31 16.35 -5.96 2.93
CA GLY A 31 16.65 -6.59 1.63
C GLY A 31 15.39 -7.02 0.86
N GLY A 32 15.57 -7.60 -0.33
CA GLY A 32 14.47 -8.15 -1.15
C GLY A 32 13.54 -9.11 -0.37
N GLY A 33 12.41 -9.51 -0.94
CA GLY A 33 11.44 -10.37 -0.24
C GLY A 33 10.83 -11.42 -1.14
N THR A 34 10.14 -12.39 -0.54
CA THR A 34 9.36 -13.37 -1.28
C THR A 34 8.34 -12.65 -2.17
N PRO A 35 8.38 -12.87 -3.50
CA PRO A 35 7.42 -12.28 -4.42
C PRO A 35 5.99 -12.67 -4.02
N LEU A 36 5.08 -11.70 -4.10
CA LEU A 36 3.68 -11.88 -3.72
C LEU A 36 2.95 -12.83 -4.67
N ASP A 37 3.37 -12.86 -5.94
CA ASP A 37 2.86 -13.79 -6.94
C ASP A 37 3.50 -15.18 -6.88
N MET A 38 4.49 -15.41 -6.00
CA MET A 38 5.23 -16.67 -5.88
C MET A 38 5.82 -17.20 -7.20
N GLY A 39 6.11 -16.32 -8.17
CA GLY A 39 6.63 -16.74 -9.48
C GLY A 39 5.54 -17.05 -10.52
N MET A 40 4.26 -16.89 -10.19
CA MET A 40 3.16 -17.11 -11.12
C MET A 40 3.26 -16.21 -12.35
N THR A 41 2.90 -16.79 -13.50
CA THR A 41 2.78 -16.07 -14.76
C THR A 41 1.32 -15.87 -15.13
N PHE A 42 1.03 -14.76 -15.80
CA PHE A 42 -0.26 -14.47 -16.39
C PHE A 42 -0.36 -15.10 -17.80
N ILE A 43 -1.56 -15.08 -18.40
CA ILE A 43 -1.84 -15.73 -19.69
C ILE A 43 -1.03 -15.17 -20.87
N ASP A 44 -0.44 -13.99 -20.70
CA ASP A 44 0.44 -13.34 -21.66
C ASP A 44 1.92 -13.79 -21.54
N GLY A 45 2.21 -14.73 -20.63
CA GLY A 45 3.54 -15.26 -20.37
C GLY A 45 4.41 -14.38 -19.47
N ARG A 46 3.90 -13.24 -18.98
CA ARG A 46 4.63 -12.35 -18.07
C ARG A 46 4.37 -12.73 -16.62
N ARG A 47 5.21 -12.25 -15.69
CA ARG A 47 4.99 -12.40 -14.24
C ARG A 47 3.71 -11.65 -13.84
N LEU A 48 2.90 -12.26 -12.97
CA LEU A 48 1.60 -11.70 -12.56
C LEU A 48 1.74 -10.35 -11.84
N LEU A 49 2.72 -10.22 -10.94
CA LEU A 49 2.96 -8.97 -10.19
C LEU A 49 4.43 -8.53 -10.28
N GLY A 50 5.35 -9.47 -10.46
CA GLY A 50 6.79 -9.22 -10.52
C GLY A 50 7.47 -9.16 -9.15
N ASP A 51 8.80 -9.13 -9.16
CA ASP A 51 9.63 -9.23 -7.94
C ASP A 51 9.60 -7.96 -7.06
N ASN A 52 9.09 -6.86 -7.61
CA ASN A 52 8.90 -5.60 -6.89
C ASN A 52 7.67 -5.62 -5.95
N LYS A 53 6.84 -6.67 -6.00
CA LYS A 53 5.75 -6.90 -5.05
C LYS A 53 6.09 -8.06 -4.16
N THR A 54 6.36 -7.79 -2.90
CA THR A 54 6.74 -8.81 -1.92
C THR A 54 5.68 -8.98 -0.85
N ILE A 55 5.63 -10.17 -0.23
CA ILE A 55 4.73 -10.46 0.89
C ILE A 55 4.98 -9.47 2.04
N LYS A 56 6.24 -9.33 2.47
CA LYS A 56 6.62 -8.42 3.55
C LYS A 56 6.34 -6.95 3.23
N GLY A 57 6.55 -6.53 1.98
CA GLY A 57 6.22 -5.18 1.55
C GLY A 57 4.72 -4.94 1.56
N THR A 58 3.91 -5.93 1.19
CA THR A 58 2.44 -5.80 1.22
C THR A 58 1.91 -5.76 2.66
N LEU A 59 2.44 -6.61 3.54
CA LEU A 59 2.12 -6.57 4.96
C LEU A 59 2.52 -5.24 5.61
N SER A 60 3.64 -4.64 5.21
CA SER A 60 4.04 -3.34 5.76
C SER A 60 3.04 -2.24 5.45
N ILE A 61 2.38 -2.26 4.28
CA ILE A 61 1.30 -1.30 3.95
C ILE A 61 0.21 -1.37 5.00
N ILE A 62 -0.28 -2.59 5.26
CA ILE A 62 -1.40 -2.83 6.17
C ILE A 62 -0.99 -2.45 7.58
N ILE A 63 0.17 -2.91 8.05
CA ILE A 63 0.64 -2.66 9.42
C ILE A 63 0.92 -1.17 9.65
N VAL A 64 1.74 -0.56 8.80
CA VAL A 64 2.13 0.85 8.94
C VAL A 64 0.94 1.77 8.72
N GLY A 65 0.11 1.48 7.72
CA GLY A 65 -1.11 2.26 7.46
C GLY A 65 -2.11 2.19 8.61
N SER A 66 -2.30 1.01 9.19
CA SER A 66 -3.19 0.85 10.35
C SER A 66 -2.65 1.58 11.58
N ILE A 67 -1.36 1.46 11.88
CA ILE A 67 -0.74 2.13 13.04
C ILE A 67 -0.81 3.64 12.87
N ILE A 68 -0.36 4.17 11.74
CA ILE A 68 -0.31 5.62 11.50
C ILE A 68 -1.71 6.19 11.38
N GLY A 69 -2.59 5.53 10.63
CA GLY A 69 -3.97 5.96 10.44
C GLY A 69 -4.74 5.98 11.75
N LEU A 70 -4.74 4.89 12.51
CA LEU A 70 -5.43 4.85 13.81
C LEU A 70 -4.84 5.84 14.84
N ALA A 71 -3.54 6.13 14.77
CA ALA A 71 -2.92 7.18 15.58
C ALA A 71 -3.31 8.60 15.13
N TYR A 72 -3.58 8.79 13.83
CA TYR A 72 -3.98 10.06 13.23
C TYR A 72 -5.47 10.36 13.46
N ASP A 73 -6.33 9.38 13.21
CA ASP A 73 -7.77 9.41 13.46
C ASP A 73 -8.22 7.99 13.85
N PRO A 74 -8.59 7.69 15.11
CA PRO A 74 -8.83 6.34 15.62
C PRO A 74 -10.16 5.75 15.16
N LYS A 75 -10.40 5.76 13.85
CA LYS A 75 -11.58 5.24 13.19
C LYS A 75 -11.21 4.02 12.38
N PHE A 76 -12.13 3.06 12.33
CA PHE A 76 -11.98 1.85 11.52
C PHE A 76 -11.73 2.13 10.03
N ILE A 77 -12.17 3.29 9.52
CA ILE A 77 -11.93 3.72 8.13
C ILE A 77 -10.44 3.77 7.79
N GLU A 78 -9.55 4.04 8.74
CA GLU A 78 -8.10 4.09 8.51
C GLU A 78 -7.51 2.72 8.22
N PHE A 79 -8.01 1.68 8.91
CA PHE A 79 -7.68 0.30 8.59
C PHE A 79 -8.16 -0.06 7.17
N VAL A 80 -9.40 0.32 6.84
CA VAL A 80 -9.96 0.09 5.49
C VAL A 80 -9.14 0.82 4.41
N GLN A 81 -8.69 2.05 4.67
CA GLN A 81 -7.79 2.77 3.77
C GLN A 81 -6.48 2.02 3.56
N ALA A 82 -5.86 1.48 4.62
CA ALA A 82 -4.63 0.69 4.50
C ALA A 82 -4.82 -0.57 3.62
N ILE A 83 -5.97 -1.26 3.74
CA ILE A 83 -6.33 -2.37 2.85
C ILE A 83 -6.51 -1.87 1.40
N GLY A 84 -7.19 -0.75 1.21
CA GLY A 84 -7.38 -0.13 -0.10
C GLY A 84 -6.05 0.22 -0.78
N VAL A 85 -5.09 0.76 -0.03
CA VAL A 85 -3.73 1.03 -0.51
C VAL A 85 -3.03 -0.27 -0.90
N ALA A 86 -3.14 -1.32 -0.09
CA ALA A 86 -2.51 -2.61 -0.39
C ALA A 86 -3.04 -3.21 -1.71
N ILE A 87 -4.36 -3.16 -1.92
CA ILE A 87 -5.01 -3.60 -3.16
C ILE A 87 -4.60 -2.72 -4.33
N GLY A 88 -4.66 -1.39 -4.18
CA GLY A 88 -4.27 -0.48 -5.27
C GLY A 88 -2.81 -0.67 -5.68
N ASN A 89 -1.93 -0.93 -4.70
CA ASN A 89 -0.52 -1.19 -4.94
C ASN A 89 -0.26 -2.50 -5.70
N THR A 90 -1.09 -3.53 -5.55
CA THR A 90 -0.98 -4.79 -6.30
C THR A 90 -1.64 -4.68 -7.67
N VAL A 91 -2.86 -4.14 -7.75
CA VAL A 91 -3.59 -3.91 -9.00
C VAL A 91 -2.79 -3.03 -9.95
N GLY A 92 -2.21 -1.93 -9.45
CA GLY A 92 -1.37 -1.04 -10.25
C GLY A 92 -0.08 -1.67 -10.76
N SER A 93 0.36 -2.82 -10.20
CA SER A 93 1.47 -3.60 -10.74
C SER A 93 1.03 -4.59 -11.79
N PHE A 94 -0.13 -5.21 -11.61
CA PHE A 94 -0.72 -6.11 -12.61
C PHE A 94 -1.03 -5.37 -13.93
N MET A 95 -1.40 -4.09 -13.85
CA MET A 95 -1.71 -3.27 -15.03
C MET A 95 -0.49 -2.71 -15.77
N LYS A 96 0.73 -2.94 -15.28
CA LYS A 96 1.97 -2.44 -15.89
C LYS A 96 2.62 -3.51 -16.75
#